data_AF-A0AAV3NP94-F1
#
_entry.id   AF-A0AAV3NP94-F1
#
_cell.length_a   1.000
_cell.length_b   1.000
_cell.length_c   1.000
_cell.angle_alpha   90.00
_cell.angle_beta   90.00
_cell.angle_gamma   90.00
#
_symmetry.space_group_name_H-M   'P 1'
#
loop_
_entity.id
_entity.type
_entity.pdbx_description
1 polymer ?
#
loop_
_entity_poly.entity_id
_entity_poly.type
_entity_poly.pdbx_seq_one_letter_code
_entity_poly.pdbx_strand_id
1 'polypeptide(L)'
;MSSLSAISEELAEIEGQISDIFRALSNGFQKLDKVKDTNRRSRQLEDLTEKMRECKRLIKEFDREMKDSQYKFDSETTKQLNEKKQSMIKELNSYVAMKKQ
;
A
#
# COMPACT_ATOMS: atom_id res chain seq x y z
N MET A 1 -3.02 17.55 8.75
CA MET A 1 -4.14 16.61 8.55
C MET A 1 -4.21 16.28 7.08
N SER A 2 -4.20 15.00 6.72
CA SER A 2 -4.24 14.56 5.33
C SER A 2 -5.52 15.10 4.67
N SER A 3 -5.44 15.63 3.45
CA SER A 3 -6.61 16.13 2.71
C SER A 3 -7.74 15.11 2.59
N LEU A 4 -7.42 13.81 2.71
CA LEU A 4 -8.39 12.72 2.76
C LEU A 4 -9.24 12.66 4.03
N SER A 5 -8.76 13.05 5.21
CA SER A 5 -9.57 12.96 6.44
C SER A 5 -10.74 13.96 6.44
N ALA A 6 -10.64 15.02 5.63
CA ALA A 6 -11.74 15.95 5.38
C ALA A 6 -12.79 15.38 4.40
N ILE A 7 -12.44 14.33 3.65
CA ILE A 7 -13.28 13.70 2.62
C ILE A 7 -13.94 12.43 3.18
N SER A 8 -13.14 11.53 3.78
CA SER A 8 -13.58 10.32 4.45
C SER A 8 -12.51 9.87 5.45
N GLU A 9 -12.93 9.69 6.70
CA GLU A 9 -12.07 9.18 7.78
C GLU A 9 -11.59 7.76 7.48
N GLU A 10 -12.47 6.92 6.95
CA GLU A 10 -12.16 5.52 6.58
C GLU A 10 -11.13 5.45 5.43
N LEU A 11 -11.27 6.28 4.39
CA LEU A 11 -10.27 6.35 3.32
C LEU A 11 -8.91 6.84 3.83
N ALA A 12 -8.91 7.80 4.76
CA ALA A 12 -7.68 8.30 5.37
C ALA A 12 -7.00 7.25 6.25
N GLU A 13 -7.78 6.45 6.99
CA GLU A 13 -7.27 5.34 7.80
C GLU A 13 -6.64 4.25 6.92
N ILE A 14 -7.34 3.80 5.89
CA ILE A 14 -6.83 2.80 4.94
C ILE A 14 -5.55 3.31 4.27
N GLU A 15 -5.51 4.58 3.86
CA GLU A 15 -4.30 5.19 3.29
C GLU A 15 -3.14 5.19 4.28
N GLY A 16 -3.39 5.53 5.55
CA GLY A 16 -2.40 5.50 6.61
C GLY A 16 -1.80 4.11 6.79
N GLN A 17 -2.65 3.08 6.88
CA GLN A 17 -2.22 1.68 6.99
C GLN A 17 -1.38 1.24 5.78
N ILE A 18 -1.78 1.61 4.55
CA ILE A 18 -1.01 1.33 3.34
C ILE A 18 0.37 2.01 3.41
N SER A 19 0.43 3.27 3.84
CA SER A 19 1.68 4.02 3.95
C SER A 19 2.65 3.37 4.95
N ASP A 20 2.14 2.92 6.10
CA ASP A 20 2.96 2.24 7.09
C ASP A 20 3.47 0.88 6.58
N ILE A 21 2.66 0.15 5.82
CA ILE A 21 3.13 -1.08 5.16
C ILE A 21 4.21 -0.75 4.12
N PHE A 22 4.08 0.29 3.30
CA PHE A 22 5.13 0.67 2.35
C PHE A 22 6.43 1.06 3.04
N ARG A 23 6.36 1.79 4.16
CA ARG A 23 7.55 2.07 4.99
C ARG A 23 8.18 0.78 5.51
N ALA A 24 7.38 -0.16 5.99
CA ALA A 24 7.88 -1.45 6.45
C ALA A 24 8.51 -2.28 5.32
N LEU A 25 7.91 -2.29 4.12
CA LEU A 25 8.42 -2.96 2.93
C LEU A 25 9.75 -2.35 2.48
N SER A 26 9.81 -1.02 2.34
CA SER A 26 11.03 -0.29 1.97
C SER A 26 12.20 -0.62 2.91
N ASN A 27 11.97 -0.47 4.22
CA ASN A 27 12.97 -0.79 5.24
C ASN A 27 13.35 -2.28 5.24
N GLY A 28 12.37 -3.15 4.97
CA GLY A 28 12.55 -4.59 4.91
C GLY A 28 13.45 -5.03 3.76
N PHE A 29 13.16 -4.59 2.53
CA PHE A 29 13.97 -4.91 1.35
C PHE A 29 15.39 -4.33 1.47
N GLN A 30 15.54 -3.09 1.96
CA GLN A 30 16.87 -2.52 2.22
C GLN A 30 17.72 -3.32 3.22
N LYS A 31 17.07 -3.94 4.22
CA LYS A 31 17.75 -4.83 5.18
C LYS A 31 18.06 -6.19 4.56
N LEU A 32 17.13 -6.72 3.77
CA LEU A 32 17.24 -8.02 3.13
C LEU A 32 18.48 -8.13 2.24
N ASP A 33 18.80 -7.06 1.49
CA ASP A 33 19.99 -6.99 0.62
C ASP A 33 21.32 -7.17 1.39
N LYS A 34 21.31 -6.89 2.70
CA LYS A 34 22.49 -7.02 3.58
C LYS A 34 22.58 -8.38 4.27
N VAL A 35 21.55 -9.22 4.17
CA VAL A 35 21.51 -10.54 4.82
C VAL A 35 22.20 -11.58 3.95
N LYS A 36 23.33 -12.09 4.46
CA LYS A 36 24.12 -13.15 3.80
C LYS A 36 23.61 -14.56 4.09
N ASP A 37 22.96 -14.76 5.23
CA ASP A 37 22.42 -16.07 5.62
C ASP A 37 21.13 -16.37 4.85
N THR A 38 21.17 -17.39 4.01
CA THR A 38 20.06 -17.77 3.12
C THR A 38 18.80 -18.13 3.89
N ASN A 39 18.90 -18.82 5.03
CA ASN A 39 17.73 -19.24 5.80
C ASN A 39 17.02 -18.04 6.43
N ARG A 40 17.78 -17.08 6.97
CA ARG A 40 17.24 -15.82 7.50
C ARG A 40 16.66 -14.95 6.40
N ARG A 41 17.33 -14.89 5.24
CA ARG A 41 16.83 -14.16 4.06
C ARG A 41 15.47 -14.70 3.60
N SER A 42 15.31 -16.02 3.52
CA SER A 42 14.05 -16.65 3.14
C SER A 42 12.90 -16.31 4.11
N ARG A 43 13.14 -16.37 5.42
CA ARG A 43 12.13 -16.00 6.42
C ARG A 43 11.70 -14.53 6.30
N GLN A 44 12.66 -13.62 6.15
CA GLN A 44 12.35 -12.20 5.95
C GLN A 44 11.59 -11.94 4.64
N LEU A 45 11.91 -12.65 3.57
CA LEU A 45 11.15 -12.58 2.31
C LEU A 45 9.70 -13.04 2.47
N GLU A 46 9.45 -14.04 3.32
CA GLU A 46 8.11 -14.51 3.64
C GLU A 46 7.32 -13.43 4.39
N ASP A 47 7.91 -12.83 5.43
CA ASP A 47 7.29 -11.72 6.17
C ASP A 47 6.97 -10.50 5.29
N LEU A 48 7.87 -10.17 4.35
CA LEU A 48 7.65 -9.10 3.37
C LEU A 48 6.56 -9.47 2.36
N THR A 49 6.47 -10.75 2.00
CA THR A 49 5.41 -11.25 1.12
C THR A 49 4.04 -11.14 1.77
N GLU A 50 3.93 -11.44 3.05
CA GLU A 50 2.68 -11.28 3.79
C GLU A 50 2.23 -9.82 3.82
N LYS A 51 3.15 -8.89 4.11
CA LYS A 51 2.88 -7.45 4.06
C LYS A 51 2.43 -6.97 2.67
N MET A 52 3.03 -7.48 1.60
CA MET A 52 2.56 -7.18 0.23
C MET A 52 1.14 -7.70 -0.02
N ARG A 53 0.77 -8.87 0.52
CA ARG A 53 -0.60 -9.42 0.40
C ARG A 53 -1.59 -8.58 1.18
N GLU A 54 -1.22 -8.13 2.37
CA GLU A 54 -2.01 -7.23 3.21
C GLU A 54 -2.22 -5.87 2.53
N CYS A 55 -1.16 -5.24 2.03
CA CYS A 55 -1.25 -4.01 1.25
C CYS A 55 -2.18 -4.16 0.04
N LYS A 56 -2.10 -5.30 -0.68
CA LYS A 56 -3.02 -5.58 -1.79
C LYS A 56 -4.49 -5.66 -1.34
N ARG A 57 -4.77 -6.18 -0.13
CA ARG A 57 -6.13 -6.22 0.42
C ARG A 57 -6.60 -4.82 0.76
N LEU A 58 -5.78 -4.02 1.44
CA LEU A 58 -6.10 -2.63 1.78
C LEU A 58 -6.33 -1.76 0.54
N ILE A 59 -5.55 -1.92 -0.52
CA ILE A 59 -5.79 -1.18 -1.78
C ILE A 59 -7.15 -1.54 -2.40
N LYS A 60 -7.59 -2.81 -2.28
CA LYS A 60 -8.93 -3.21 -2.74
C LYS A 60 -10.03 -2.65 -1.85
N GLU A 61 -9.78 -2.57 -0.55
CA GLU A 61 -10.67 -1.95 0.43
C GLU A 61 -10.82 -0.46 0.17
N PHE A 62 -9.71 0.24 -0.09
CA PHE A 62 -9.71 1.63 -0.54
C PHE A 62 -10.57 1.84 -1.81
N ASP A 63 -10.40 0.97 -2.83
CA ASP A 63 -11.21 1.03 -4.05
C ASP A 63 -12.70 0.75 -3.80
N ARG A 64 -13.01 -0.12 -2.85
CA ARG A 64 -14.39 -0.43 -2.45
C ARG A 64 -15.02 0.76 -1.74
N GLU A 65 -14.36 1.31 -0.73
CA GLU A 65 -14.87 2.45 0.02
C GLU A 65 -15.05 3.69 -0.89
N MET A 66 -14.11 3.91 -1.82
CA MET A 66 -14.28 4.92 -2.86
C MET A 66 -15.56 4.76 -3.68
N LYS A 67 -15.95 3.51 -4.00
CA LYS A 67 -17.16 3.21 -4.78
C LYS A 67 -18.43 3.32 -3.94
N ASP A 68 -18.38 2.85 -2.71
CA ASP A 68 -19.51 2.87 -1.78
C ASP A 68 -19.85 4.33 -1.38
N SER A 69 -18.85 5.21 -1.33
CA SER A 69 -19.01 6.65 -1.07
C SER A 69 -18.99 7.54 -2.33
N GLN A 70 -19.02 6.97 -3.55
CA GLN A 70 -18.81 7.70 -4.81
C GLN A 70 -19.83 8.84 -5.06
N TYR A 71 -21.06 8.70 -4.58
CA TYR A 71 -22.10 9.74 -4.73
C TYR A 71 -21.86 10.98 -3.86
N LYS A 72 -20.92 10.93 -2.91
CA LYS A 72 -20.58 12.03 -2.00
C LYS A 72 -19.45 12.91 -2.52
N PHE A 73 -18.74 12.47 -3.56
CA PHE A 73 -17.53 13.13 -4.04
C PHE A 73 -17.80 13.91 -5.33
N ASP A 74 -17.24 15.11 -5.44
CA ASP A 74 -17.18 15.81 -6.72
C ASP A 74 -16.21 15.13 -7.70
N SER A 75 -16.23 15.60 -8.95
CA SER A 75 -15.39 15.04 -10.02
C SER A 75 -13.89 15.20 -9.73
N GLU A 76 -13.49 16.29 -9.07
CA GLU A 76 -12.09 16.57 -8.75
C GLU A 76 -11.57 15.61 -7.68
N THR A 77 -12.33 15.46 -6.59
CA THR A 77 -12.06 14.53 -5.49
C THR A 77 -12.00 13.09 -6.00
N THR A 78 -12.95 12.68 -6.83
CA THR A 78 -12.97 11.35 -7.44
C THR A 78 -11.71 11.10 -8.30
N LYS A 79 -11.25 12.11 -9.04
CA LYS A 79 -10.02 12.03 -9.83
C LYS A 79 -8.79 11.88 -8.92
N GLN A 80 -8.65 12.72 -7.89
CA GLN A 80 -7.54 12.66 -6.94
C GLN A 80 -7.45 11.31 -6.24
N LEU A 81 -8.58 10.77 -5.78
CA LEU A 81 -8.64 9.45 -5.13
C LEU A 81 -8.22 8.33 -6.09
N ASN A 82 -8.63 8.40 -7.37
CA ASN A 82 -8.21 7.43 -8.37
C ASN A 82 -6.72 7.51 -8.70
N GLU A 83 -6.17 8.71 -8.83
CA GLU A 83 -4.72 8.91 -9.02
C GLU A 83 -3.93 8.34 -7.84
N LYS A 84 -4.41 8.58 -6.61
CA LYS A 84 -3.79 8.03 -5.40
C LYS A 84 -3.81 6.51 -5.38
N LYS A 85 -4.96 5.89 -5.69
CA LYS A 85 -5.09 4.44 -5.86
C LYS A 85 -4.09 3.89 -6.88
N GLN A 86 -3.97 4.54 -8.04
CA GLN A 86 -3.02 4.11 -9.07
C GLN A 86 -1.56 4.23 -8.59
N SER A 87 -1.21 5.27 -7.82
CA SER A 87 0.12 5.38 -7.22
C SER A 87 0.40 4.23 -6.26
N MET A 88 -0.55 3.90 -5.38
CA MET A 88 -0.40 2.79 -4.43
C MET A 88 -0.22 1.45 -5.16
N ILE A 89 -0.95 1.22 -6.24
CA ILE A 89 -0.77 0.02 -7.09
C ILE A 89 0.63 -0.02 -7.71
N LYS A 90 1.10 1.10 -8.27
CA LYS A 90 2.44 1.19 -8.87
C LYS A 90 3.54 0.91 -7.84
N GLU A 91 3.42 1.49 -6.65
CA GLU A 91 4.37 1.30 -5.57
C GLU A 91 4.40 -0.15 -5.10
N LEU A 92 3.24 -0.78 -4.86
CA LEU A 92 3.16 -2.21 -4.53
C LEU A 92 3.82 -3.09 -5.61
N ASN A 93 3.58 -2.79 -6.89
CA ASN A 93 4.16 -3.53 -7.99
C ASN A 93 5.70 -3.43 -8.05
N SER A 94 6.28 -2.31 -7.57
CA SER A 94 7.74 -2.16 -7.48
C SER A 94 8.35 -3.17 -6.47
N TYR A 95 7.72 -3.36 -5.32
CA TYR A 95 8.14 -4.36 -4.33
C TYR A 95 7.93 -5.80 -4.82
N VAL A 96 6.86 -6.04 -5.58
CA VAL A 96 6.63 -7.36 -6.23
C VAL A 96 7.73 -7.66 -7.24
N ALA A 97 8.23 -6.66 -7.96
CA ALA A 97 9.37 -6.82 -8.87
C ALA A 97 10.67 -7.11 -8.12
N MET A 98 10.94 -6.40 -7.00
CA MET A 98 12.11 -6.66 -6.14
C MET A 98 12.14 -8.09 -5.59
N LYS A 99 10.98 -8.66 -5.23
CA LYS A 99 10.91 -10.07 -4.80
C LYS A 99 11.29 -11.07 -5.89
N LYS A 100 11.07 -10.73 -7.18
CA LYS A 100 11.31 -11.64 -8.31
C LYS A 100 12.77 -11.69 -8.75
N GLN A 101 13.61 -10.76 -8.28
CA GLN A 101 15.06 -10.78 -8.50
C GLN A 101 15.75 -11.73 -7.53
#